data_AF-A0A9W8QAF6-F1
#
_entry.id   AF-A0A9W8QAF6-F1
#
_cell.length_a   1.000
_cell.length_b   1.000
_cell.length_c   1.000
_cell.angle_alpha   90.00
_cell.angle_beta   90.00
_cell.angle_gamma   90.00
#
_symmetry.space_group_name_H-M   'P 1'
#
loop_
_entity.id
_entity.type
_entity.pdbx_description
1 polymer ?
#
loop_
_entity_poly.entity_id
_entity_poly.type
_entity_poly.pdbx_seq_one_letter_code
_entity_poly.pdbx_strand_id
1 'polypeptide(L)'
;MSSSTPHPEIISMEFSTGGRDNCYYRILAGRHVKYITVEPGVLDAESLMDMASNFANILPPLPYFENNWNQAHIHRATPKDELKATLSQGKLASVDTVWHPTMIDFMALRKTERLTLLAEETVWQREPHAPQTIIAKMATSSGRSLLDQRPTGPDDVAVCRAELGRMHSHGILHGDVNRYNFLIGGDGAATLIDFEKPQLGADKAALEKEMAGLEWELRDESGRGGGFMEEEEREEIVDAEYE
;
A
#
# COMPACT_ATOMS: atom_id res chain seq x y z
N MET A 1 -21.78 25.65 -16.85
CA MET A 1 -20.58 24.89 -16.47
C MET A 1 -20.45 25.04 -14.97
N SER A 2 -20.81 24.01 -14.19
CA SER A 2 -20.69 24.06 -12.74
C SER A 2 -19.21 23.99 -12.40
N SER A 3 -18.59 25.12 -12.05
CA SER A 3 -17.24 25.11 -11.48
C SER A 3 -17.36 24.56 -10.07
N SER A 4 -17.37 23.23 -9.96
CA SER A 4 -17.12 22.55 -8.70
C SER A 4 -15.85 23.12 -8.11
N THR A 5 -15.94 23.78 -6.96
CA THR A 5 -14.76 24.18 -6.19
C THR A 5 -13.96 22.91 -5.92
N PRO A 6 -12.66 22.86 -6.24
CA PRO A 6 -11.86 21.68 -5.94
C PRO A 6 -11.94 21.43 -4.44
N HIS A 7 -12.31 20.22 -4.04
CA HIS A 7 -12.37 19.80 -2.65
C HIS A 7 -11.17 18.90 -2.35
N PRO A 8 -10.56 19.01 -1.16
CA PRO A 8 -9.51 18.10 -0.75
C PRO A 8 -10.08 16.68 -0.59
N GLU A 9 -9.32 15.66 -0.98
CA GLU A 9 -9.69 14.25 -0.88
C GLU A 9 -8.54 13.44 -0.26
N ILE A 10 -8.85 12.52 0.66
CA ILE A 10 -7.85 11.55 1.12
C ILE A 10 -7.61 10.53 0.01
N ILE A 11 -6.35 10.39 -0.42
CA ILE A 11 -5.93 9.46 -1.47
C ILE A 11 -5.13 8.27 -0.94
N SER A 12 -4.68 8.32 0.31
CA SER A 12 -3.96 7.24 0.98
C SER A 12 -3.94 7.51 2.48
N MET A 13 -4.03 6.45 3.28
CA MET A 13 -3.92 6.54 4.72
C MET A 13 -3.34 5.25 5.32
N GLU A 14 -2.67 5.39 6.45
CA GLU A 14 -2.10 4.33 7.27
C GLU A 14 -2.28 4.73 8.73
N PHE A 15 -3.07 3.98 9.49
CA PHE A 15 -3.42 4.36 10.85
C PHE A 15 -3.65 3.14 11.73
N SER A 16 -3.50 3.35 13.04
CA SER A 16 -3.77 2.36 14.07
C SER A 16 -4.66 2.95 15.14
N THR A 17 -5.70 2.22 15.53
CA THR A 17 -6.61 2.61 16.61
C THR A 17 -6.04 2.32 18.00
N GLY A 18 -4.87 1.64 18.07
CA GLY A 18 -4.20 1.32 19.34
C GLY A 18 -3.56 2.53 20.04
N GLY A 19 -3.45 3.67 19.35
CA GLY A 19 -3.00 4.94 19.94
C GLY A 19 -1.51 4.97 20.32
N ARG A 20 -0.71 4.01 19.86
CA ARG A 20 0.73 3.91 20.16
C ARG A 20 1.62 4.47 19.04
N ASP A 21 1.10 4.44 17.82
CA ASP A 21 1.83 4.80 16.62
C ASP A 21 1.24 6.05 15.98
N ASN A 22 2.07 6.75 15.20
CA ASN A 22 1.62 7.84 14.36
C ASN A 22 0.66 7.32 13.30
N CYS A 23 -0.34 8.13 12.96
CA CYS A 23 -1.21 7.88 11.82
C CYS A 23 -0.82 8.83 10.68
N TYR A 24 -0.81 8.33 9.46
CA TYR A 24 -0.35 9.04 8.26
C TYR A 24 -1.47 9.14 7.24
N TYR A 25 -1.65 10.32 6.66
CA TYR A 25 -2.65 10.58 5.64
C TYR A 25 -2.05 11.38 4.48
N ARG A 26 -2.50 11.09 3.27
CA ARG A 26 -2.19 11.87 2.06
C ARG A 26 -3.48 12.47 1.53
N ILE A 27 -3.54 13.79 1.47
CA ILE A 27 -4.70 14.55 0.99
C ILE A 27 -4.34 15.23 -0.33
N LEU A 28 -5.07 14.92 -1.38
CA LEU A 28 -4.99 15.60 -2.67
C LEU A 28 -5.82 16.88 -2.61
N ALA A 29 -5.18 18.02 -2.88
CA ALA A 29 -5.81 19.33 -2.99
C ALA A 29 -5.43 19.97 -4.33
N GLY A 30 -6.36 19.94 -5.28
CA GLY A 30 -6.08 20.36 -6.66
C GLY A 30 -5.09 19.41 -7.34
N ARG A 31 -3.84 19.84 -7.51
CA ARG A 31 -2.73 19.02 -8.06
C ARG A 31 -1.61 18.75 -7.04
N HIS A 32 -1.80 19.15 -5.79
CA HIS A 32 -0.80 19.02 -4.74
C HIS A 32 -1.23 17.95 -3.73
N VAL A 33 -0.27 17.15 -3.28
CA VAL A 33 -0.48 16.19 -2.18
C VAL A 33 0.04 16.81 -0.89
N LYS A 34 -0.80 16.80 0.15
CA LYS A 34 -0.48 17.20 1.52
C LYS A 34 -0.31 15.95 2.37
N TYR A 35 0.74 15.94 3.19
CA TYR A 35 1.10 14.81 4.05
C TYR A 35 0.78 15.20 5.48
N ILE A 36 -0.17 14.49 6.09
CA ILE A 36 -0.62 14.76 7.45
C ILE A 36 -0.13 13.63 8.35
N THR A 37 0.56 13.99 9.42
CA THR A 37 0.93 13.07 10.49
C THR A 37 0.14 13.43 11.73
N VAL A 38 -0.57 12.47 12.30
CA VAL A 38 -1.32 12.60 13.53
C VAL A 38 -0.56 11.85 14.63
N GLU A 39 -0.20 12.57 15.70
CA GLU A 39 0.51 12.00 16.85
C GLU A 39 -0.28 10.87 17.54
N PRO A 40 0.39 9.95 18.25
CA PRO A 40 -0.28 8.85 18.91
C PRO A 40 -1.22 9.34 20.01
N GLY A 41 -2.44 8.79 20.05
CA GLY A 41 -3.42 9.07 21.10
C GLY A 41 -4.07 10.47 21.05
N VAL A 42 -3.79 11.27 20.02
CA VAL A 42 -4.44 12.60 19.87
C VAL A 42 -5.83 12.53 19.28
N LEU A 43 -6.18 11.43 18.60
CA LEU A 43 -7.53 11.10 18.16
C LEU A 43 -7.96 9.77 18.80
N ASP A 44 -9.25 9.64 19.08
CA ASP A 44 -9.84 8.37 19.48
C ASP A 44 -10.07 7.44 18.27
N ALA A 45 -10.36 6.17 18.56
CA ALA A 45 -10.55 5.16 17.53
C ALA A 45 -11.71 5.48 16.58
N GLU A 46 -12.80 6.08 17.08
CA GLU A 46 -13.97 6.45 16.28
C GLU A 46 -13.60 7.53 15.26
N SER A 47 -12.94 8.60 15.71
CA SER A 47 -12.42 9.68 14.87
C SER A 47 -11.44 9.17 13.80
N LEU A 48 -10.58 8.21 14.16
CA LEU A 48 -9.64 7.62 13.21
C LEU A 48 -10.36 6.79 12.14
N MET A 49 -11.40 6.04 12.52
CA MET A 49 -12.23 5.27 11.57
C MET A 49 -13.05 6.17 10.64
N ASP A 50 -13.55 7.29 11.15
CA ASP A 50 -14.34 8.27 10.38
C ASP A 50 -13.50 9.21 9.51
N MET A 51 -12.18 9.14 9.63
CA MET A 51 -11.26 10.06 8.96
C MET A 51 -11.44 10.04 7.43
N ALA A 52 -11.66 8.86 6.83
CA ALA A 52 -11.80 8.72 5.37
C ALA A 52 -12.98 9.52 4.79
N SER A 53 -14.08 9.69 5.54
CA SER A 53 -15.29 10.38 5.10
C SER A 53 -15.46 11.77 5.69
N ASN A 54 -14.78 12.07 6.80
CA ASN A 54 -15.09 13.23 7.64
C ASN A 54 -13.86 14.03 8.10
N PHE A 55 -12.69 13.84 7.49
CA PHE A 55 -11.45 14.51 7.94
C PHE A 55 -11.55 16.04 8.07
N ALA A 56 -12.37 16.70 7.25
CA ALA A 56 -12.52 18.15 7.29
C ALA A 56 -13.14 18.66 8.61
N ASN A 57 -13.88 17.80 9.33
CA ASN A 57 -14.48 18.13 10.62
C ASN A 57 -13.65 17.60 11.81
N ILE A 58 -12.74 16.65 11.57
CA ILE A 58 -11.94 16.02 12.62
C ILE A 58 -10.56 16.70 12.74
N LEU A 59 -9.96 17.06 11.62
CA LEU A 59 -8.69 17.79 11.61
C LEU A 59 -8.92 19.29 11.86
N PRO A 60 -7.92 19.99 12.43
CA PRO A 60 -7.92 21.45 12.45
C PRO A 60 -8.11 22.02 11.04
N PRO A 61 -8.72 23.21 10.87
CA PRO A 61 -8.83 23.84 9.56
C PRO A 61 -7.46 24.08 8.93
N LEU A 62 -7.15 23.36 7.83
CA LEU A 62 -5.87 23.49 7.13
C LEU A 62 -6.03 24.25 5.81
N PRO A 63 -5.07 25.10 5.42
CA PRO A 63 -5.08 25.80 4.15
C PRO A 63 -4.61 24.88 3.00
N TYR A 64 -5.42 23.87 2.65
CA TYR A 64 -5.07 22.80 1.71
C TYR A 64 -4.58 23.27 0.33
N PHE A 65 -5.02 24.44 -0.13
CA PHE A 65 -4.70 24.98 -1.45
C PHE A 65 -3.51 25.95 -1.46
N GLU A 66 -2.88 26.22 -0.31
CA GLU A 66 -1.65 27.01 -0.25
C GLU A 66 -0.42 26.19 -0.62
N ASN A 67 0.57 26.80 -1.28
CA ASN A 67 1.75 26.11 -1.81
C ASN A 67 3.01 26.23 -0.94
N ASN A 68 2.93 26.95 0.17
CA ASN A 68 4.02 27.20 1.14
C ASN A 68 4.20 26.06 2.16
N TRP A 69 3.43 24.98 2.05
CA TRP A 69 3.53 23.81 2.91
C TRP A 69 3.16 22.54 2.16
N ASN A 70 3.72 21.42 2.60
CA ASN A 70 3.33 20.09 2.13
C ASN A 70 3.21 19.05 3.25
N GLN A 71 3.62 19.38 4.48
CA GLN A 71 3.51 18.53 5.64
C GLN A 71 2.77 19.25 6.77
N ALA A 72 1.89 18.54 7.48
CA ALA A 72 1.23 19.02 8.69
C ALA A 72 1.35 17.99 9.80
N HIS A 73 1.70 18.46 11.00
CA HIS A 73 1.80 17.63 12.19
C HIS A 73 0.68 17.98 13.18
N ILE A 74 -0.23 17.04 13.40
CA ILE A 74 -1.44 17.19 14.20
C ILE A 74 -1.16 16.67 15.61
N HIS A 75 -1.36 17.55 16.59
CA HIS A 75 -0.99 17.31 17.98
C HIS A 75 -1.96 18.02 18.93
N ARG A 76 -1.98 17.59 20.20
CA ARG A 76 -2.66 18.29 21.30
C ARG A 76 -1.88 18.09 22.60
N ALA A 77 -1.83 19.11 23.46
CA ALA A 77 -1.05 19.03 24.70
C ALA A 77 -1.72 18.11 25.73
N THR A 78 -3.05 18.18 25.84
CA THR A 78 -3.86 17.29 26.67
C THR A 78 -5.11 16.85 25.92
N PRO A 79 -5.80 15.77 26.34
CA PRO A 79 -7.05 15.33 25.71
C PRO A 79 -8.18 16.36 25.72
N LYS A 80 -8.10 17.39 26.59
CA LYS A 80 -9.09 18.46 26.71
C LYS A 80 -8.76 19.67 25.83
N ASP A 81 -7.54 19.76 25.32
CA ASP A 81 -7.12 20.86 24.46
C ASP A 81 -7.61 20.63 23.03
N GLU A 82 -7.81 21.73 22.31
CA GLU A 82 -8.08 21.70 20.88
C GLU A 82 -6.91 21.09 20.11
N LEU A 83 -7.22 20.36 19.04
CA LEU A 83 -6.24 19.86 18.09
C LEU A 83 -5.56 21.04 17.39
N LYS A 84 -4.24 20.95 17.25
CA LYS A 84 -3.41 21.95 16.58
C LYS A 84 -2.63 21.32 15.44
N ALA A 85 -2.28 22.13 14.46
CA ALA A 85 -1.47 21.74 13.32
C ALA A 85 -0.22 22.60 13.22
N THR A 86 0.94 21.97 13.10
CA THR A 86 2.18 22.64 12.72
C THR A 86 2.47 22.36 11.26
N LEU A 87 2.47 23.40 10.43
CA LEU A 87 2.72 23.30 8.99
C LEU A 87 4.21 23.44 8.69
N SER A 88 4.69 22.65 7.74
CA SER A 88 6.06 22.74 7.26
C SER A 88 6.15 22.41 5.77
N GLN A 89 7.27 22.82 5.17
CA GLN A 89 7.64 22.46 3.81
C GLN A 89 8.92 21.64 3.85
N GLY A 90 8.87 20.43 3.30
CA GLY A 90 10.03 19.54 3.25
C GLY A 90 10.13 18.82 1.91
N LYS A 91 11.36 18.44 1.54
CA LYS A 91 11.58 17.52 0.41
C LYS A 91 11.18 16.12 0.85
N LEU A 92 10.21 15.55 0.16
CA LEU A 92 9.76 14.19 0.42
C LEU A 92 10.56 13.21 -0.44
N ALA A 93 10.65 11.96 0.03
CA ALA A 93 11.26 10.89 -0.74
C ALA A 93 10.52 10.73 -2.08
N SER A 94 11.28 10.75 -3.17
CA SER A 94 10.79 10.47 -4.52
C SER A 94 11.06 9.02 -4.88
N VAL A 95 10.31 8.50 -5.85
CA VAL A 95 10.70 7.27 -6.55
C VAL A 95 11.89 7.61 -7.44
N ASP A 96 13.08 7.17 -7.03
CA ASP A 96 14.31 7.42 -7.78
C ASP A 96 14.51 6.39 -8.91
N THR A 97 13.97 5.18 -8.74
CA THR A 97 14.09 4.09 -9.71
C THR A 97 12.79 3.96 -10.51
N VAL A 98 12.80 4.48 -11.73
CA VAL A 98 11.71 4.27 -12.70
C VAL A 98 11.99 2.99 -13.47
N TRP A 99 11.24 1.92 -13.17
CA TRP A 99 11.42 0.60 -13.77
C TRP A 99 10.68 0.43 -15.12
N HIS A 100 9.83 1.37 -15.50
CA HIS A 100 9.10 1.35 -16.77
C HIS A 100 8.95 2.76 -17.37
N PRO A 101 9.12 2.95 -18.70
CA PRO A 101 9.08 4.27 -19.32
C PRO A 101 7.69 4.92 -19.31
N THR A 102 6.61 4.13 -19.25
CA THR A 102 5.25 4.65 -19.12
C THR A 102 4.99 5.07 -17.68
N MET A 103 4.84 6.37 -17.47
CA MET A 103 4.34 6.97 -16.24
C MET A 103 2.86 7.31 -16.43
N ILE A 104 2.03 6.91 -15.47
CA ILE A 104 0.59 7.20 -15.48
C ILE A 104 0.33 8.26 -14.41
N ASP A 105 -0.31 9.37 -14.77
CA ASP A 105 -0.78 10.36 -13.79
C ASP A 105 -1.84 9.68 -12.92
N PHE A 106 -1.64 9.68 -11.60
CA PHE A 106 -2.60 9.14 -10.64
C PHE A 106 -4.00 9.73 -10.84
N MET A 107 -4.08 11.02 -11.20
CA MET A 107 -5.36 11.70 -11.45
C MET A 107 -6.05 11.22 -12.74
N ALA A 108 -5.36 10.48 -13.61
CA ALA A 108 -5.93 9.87 -14.81
C ALA A 108 -6.55 8.48 -14.54
N LEU A 109 -6.39 7.96 -13.34
CA LEU A 109 -6.99 6.70 -12.93
C LEU A 109 -8.45 6.93 -12.53
N ARG A 110 -9.35 6.13 -13.10
CA ARG A 110 -10.76 6.16 -12.74
C ARG A 110 -11.04 5.06 -11.73
N LYS A 111 -11.40 5.44 -10.50
CA LYS A 111 -11.90 4.52 -9.47
C LYS A 111 -13.21 3.86 -9.94
N THR A 112 -13.32 2.55 -9.82
CA THR A 112 -14.49 1.78 -10.27
C THR A 112 -15.22 1.10 -9.12
N GLU A 113 -14.48 0.52 -8.19
CA GLU A 113 -15.03 -0.20 -7.05
C GLU A 113 -14.18 0.04 -5.81
N ARG A 114 -14.80 0.11 -4.63
CA ARG A 114 -14.10 0.14 -3.35
C ARG A 114 -14.11 -1.27 -2.77
N LEU A 115 -12.94 -1.89 -2.67
CA LEU A 115 -12.79 -3.28 -2.21
C LEU A 115 -12.67 -3.35 -0.69
N THR A 116 -11.93 -2.41 -0.08
CA THR A 116 -11.79 -2.29 1.38
C THR A 116 -11.72 -0.82 1.80
N LEU A 117 -11.51 -0.55 3.09
CA LEU A 117 -11.27 0.81 3.57
C LEU A 117 -10.07 1.47 2.87
N LEU A 118 -9.03 0.67 2.53
CA LEU A 118 -7.74 1.12 2.00
C LEU A 118 -7.48 0.70 0.54
N ALA A 119 -8.33 -0.14 -0.05
CA ALA A 119 -8.14 -0.67 -1.39
C ALA A 119 -9.29 -0.29 -2.32
N GLU A 120 -8.94 0.23 -3.49
CA GLU A 120 -9.86 0.60 -4.55
C GLU A 120 -9.41 -0.04 -5.88
N GLU A 121 -10.38 -0.51 -6.65
CA GLU A 121 -10.18 -0.89 -8.04
C GLU A 121 -10.11 0.39 -8.89
N THR A 122 -9.12 0.46 -9.77
CA THR A 122 -8.95 1.59 -10.69
C THR A 122 -8.72 1.10 -12.11
N VAL A 123 -9.24 1.85 -13.07
CA VAL A 123 -9.07 1.59 -14.49
C VAL A 123 -8.37 2.79 -15.13
N TRP A 124 -7.30 2.51 -15.86
CA TRP A 124 -6.65 3.47 -16.73
C TRP A 124 -7.16 3.27 -18.16
N GLN A 125 -7.85 4.27 -18.73
CA GLN A 125 -8.30 4.22 -20.12
C GLN A 125 -7.09 4.45 -21.05
N ARG A 126 -6.61 3.38 -21.66
CA ARG A 126 -5.60 3.42 -22.72
C ARG A 126 -6.29 3.68 -24.07
N GLU A 127 -5.60 4.39 -24.96
CA GLU A 127 -5.90 4.43 -26.41
C GLU A 127 -6.15 2.99 -26.95
N PRO A 128 -7.01 2.80 -27.97
CA PRO A 128 -7.74 1.56 -28.25
C PRO A 128 -6.88 0.46 -28.91
N HIS A 129 -5.91 -0.07 -28.16
CA HIS A 129 -5.21 -1.30 -28.50
C HIS A 129 -5.33 -2.31 -27.36
N ALA A 130 -5.39 -3.60 -27.74
CA ALA A 130 -5.90 -4.76 -27.01
C ALA A 130 -5.72 -4.74 -25.47
N PRO A 131 -6.69 -5.28 -24.70
CA PRO A 131 -6.61 -5.32 -23.25
C PRO A 131 -5.43 -6.18 -22.81
N GLN A 132 -4.33 -5.52 -22.42
CA GLN A 132 -3.25 -6.16 -21.70
C GLN A 132 -3.48 -5.84 -20.23
N THR A 133 -3.72 -6.88 -19.42
CA THR A 133 -3.63 -6.76 -17.97
C THR A 133 -2.22 -6.30 -17.63
N ILE A 134 -2.10 -5.14 -16.99
CA ILE A 134 -0.84 -4.66 -16.41
C ILE A 134 -1.03 -4.72 -14.89
N ILE A 135 -0.11 -5.38 -14.20
CA ILE A 135 0.00 -5.24 -12.74
C ILE A 135 0.82 -3.97 -12.51
N ALA A 136 0.18 -2.94 -11.99
CA ALA A 136 0.85 -1.70 -11.59
C ALA A 136 0.83 -1.62 -10.07
N LYS A 137 2.02 -1.61 -9.45
CA LYS A 137 2.16 -1.26 -8.04
C LYS A 137 2.15 0.26 -7.92
N MET A 138 1.01 0.82 -7.54
CA MET A 138 0.98 2.17 -6.98
C MET A 138 1.57 2.10 -5.57
N ALA A 139 2.37 3.07 -5.18
CA ALA A 139 2.98 3.15 -3.86
C ALA A 139 1.92 3.47 -2.77
N THR A 140 1.06 2.49 -2.51
CA THR A 140 0.36 2.07 -1.27
C THR A 140 -0.69 1.03 -1.70
N SER A 141 -0.48 -0.22 -1.28
CA SER A 141 -1.32 -1.44 -1.44
C SER A 141 -1.83 -1.77 -2.86
N SER A 142 -1.29 -2.87 -3.41
CA SER A 142 -1.52 -3.43 -4.75
C SER A 142 -2.96 -3.84 -5.05
N GLY A 143 -3.41 -3.51 -6.27
CA GLY A 143 -4.68 -3.95 -6.85
C GLY A 143 -4.61 -5.29 -7.58
N ARG A 144 -5.42 -6.23 -7.09
CA ARG A 144 -6.33 -7.15 -7.79
C ARG A 144 -7.12 -7.87 -6.69
N SER A 145 -8.41 -8.13 -6.90
CA SER A 145 -9.30 -8.75 -5.91
C SER A 145 -8.61 -9.91 -5.18
N LEU A 146 -8.22 -9.68 -3.92
CA LEU A 146 -7.60 -10.66 -3.03
C LEU A 146 -8.60 -11.75 -2.60
N LEU A 147 -9.87 -11.60 -2.97
CA LEU A 147 -10.97 -12.43 -2.46
C LEU A 147 -10.92 -13.89 -2.95
N ASP A 148 -10.26 -14.16 -4.07
CA ASP A 148 -10.13 -15.51 -4.65
C ASP A 148 -8.69 -16.04 -4.66
N GLN A 149 -7.77 -15.39 -3.94
CA GLN A 149 -6.35 -15.71 -3.99
C GLN A 149 -5.91 -16.43 -2.73
N ARG A 150 -5.25 -17.58 -2.90
CA ARG A 150 -4.69 -18.34 -1.77
C ARG A 150 -3.19 -18.06 -1.61
N PRO A 151 -2.64 -18.18 -0.39
CA PRO A 151 -1.20 -18.13 -0.17
C PRO A 151 -0.46 -19.20 -0.98
N THR A 152 0.77 -18.86 -1.36
CA THR A 152 1.68 -19.77 -2.05
C THR A 152 2.08 -20.92 -1.12
N GLY A 153 1.97 -22.15 -1.63
CA GLY A 153 2.39 -23.39 -0.99
C GLY A 153 3.57 -24.06 -1.72
N PRO A 154 4.14 -25.13 -1.15
CA PRO A 154 5.32 -25.81 -1.71
C PRO A 154 5.11 -26.40 -3.11
N ASP A 155 3.85 -26.63 -3.52
CA ASP A 155 3.51 -27.16 -4.85
C ASP A 155 3.46 -26.07 -5.94
N ASP A 156 3.49 -24.79 -5.56
CA ASP A 156 3.35 -23.67 -6.50
C ASP A 156 4.69 -23.20 -7.10
N VAL A 157 5.80 -23.83 -6.71
CA VAL A 157 7.15 -23.44 -7.16
C VAL A 157 7.23 -23.36 -8.68
N ALA A 158 6.57 -24.27 -9.40
CA ALA A 158 6.58 -24.28 -10.87
C ALA A 158 5.90 -23.04 -11.48
N VAL A 159 4.74 -22.65 -10.94
CA VAL A 159 3.99 -21.48 -11.44
C VAL A 159 4.66 -20.17 -11.04
N CYS A 160 5.22 -20.09 -9.83
CA CYS A 160 6.02 -18.94 -9.38
C CYS A 160 7.30 -18.78 -10.22
N ARG A 161 8.00 -19.88 -10.54
CA ARG A 161 9.18 -19.86 -11.44
C ARG A 161 8.81 -19.34 -12.82
N ALA A 162 7.67 -19.77 -13.37
CA ALA A 162 7.21 -19.33 -14.68
C ALA A 162 6.93 -17.81 -14.69
N GLU A 163 6.25 -17.29 -13.67
CA GLU A 163 5.93 -15.86 -13.60
C GLU A 163 7.18 -15.00 -13.33
N LEU A 164 8.06 -15.41 -12.40
CA LEU A 164 9.33 -14.73 -12.18
C LEU A 164 10.21 -14.76 -13.45
N GLY A 165 10.21 -15.88 -14.17
CA GLY A 165 10.95 -16.03 -15.43
C GLY A 165 10.45 -15.11 -16.53
N ARG A 166 9.13 -14.84 -16.56
CA ARG A 166 8.56 -13.82 -17.45
C ARG A 166 9.01 -12.41 -17.08
N MET A 167 9.16 -12.10 -15.80
CA MET A 167 9.71 -10.80 -15.39
C MET A 167 11.19 -10.67 -15.79
N HIS A 168 11.98 -11.72 -15.55
CA HIS A 168 13.40 -11.78 -15.92
C HIS A 168 13.63 -11.66 -17.44
N SER A 169 12.72 -12.17 -18.27
CA SER A 169 12.83 -12.05 -19.74
C SER A 169 12.71 -10.61 -20.23
N HIS A 170 12.18 -9.70 -19.41
CA HIS A 170 12.16 -8.26 -19.65
C HIS A 170 13.38 -7.55 -19.04
N GLY A 171 14.35 -8.29 -18.50
CA GLY A 171 15.56 -7.76 -17.86
C GLY A 171 15.28 -7.10 -16.51
N ILE A 172 14.19 -7.49 -15.82
CA ILE A 172 13.80 -6.92 -14.54
C ILE A 172 14.08 -7.95 -13.43
N LEU A 173 14.89 -7.56 -12.45
CA LEU A 173 15.06 -8.27 -11.17
C LEU A 173 13.99 -7.78 -10.19
N HIS A 174 13.37 -8.66 -9.41
CA HIS A 174 12.37 -8.24 -8.42
C HIS A 174 13.01 -7.67 -7.15
N GLY A 175 14.07 -8.31 -6.67
CA GLY A 175 14.92 -7.91 -5.54
C GLY A 175 14.40 -8.30 -4.16
N ASP A 176 13.14 -8.74 -4.04
CA ASP A 176 12.51 -9.12 -2.77
C ASP A 176 11.51 -10.28 -2.92
N VAL A 177 11.94 -11.35 -3.60
CA VAL A 177 11.08 -12.50 -3.85
C VAL A 177 10.90 -13.33 -2.59
N ASN A 178 9.66 -13.54 -2.15
CA ASN A 178 9.29 -14.40 -1.00
C ASN A 178 7.86 -14.94 -1.19
N ARG A 179 7.43 -15.89 -0.34
CA ARG A 179 6.11 -16.54 -0.44
C ARG A 179 4.90 -15.61 -0.38
N TYR A 180 5.03 -14.45 0.27
CA TYR A 180 3.95 -13.47 0.42
C TYR A 180 3.82 -12.57 -0.81
N ASN A 181 4.89 -12.48 -1.60
CA ASN A 181 4.95 -11.67 -2.80
C ASN A 181 4.45 -12.39 -4.06
N PHE A 182 4.01 -13.65 -3.93
CA PHE A 182 3.26 -14.35 -4.95
C PHE A 182 1.84 -14.62 -4.48
N LEU A 183 0.89 -14.35 -5.36
CA LEU A 183 -0.50 -14.70 -5.17
C LEU A 183 -0.95 -15.69 -6.24
N ILE A 184 -1.68 -16.73 -5.85
CA ILE A 184 -2.21 -17.72 -6.78
C ILE A 184 -3.68 -17.43 -7.03
N GLY A 185 -4.03 -17.13 -8.29
CA GLY A 185 -5.40 -16.94 -8.73
C GLY A 185 -6.21 -18.24 -8.76
N GLY A 186 -7.53 -18.13 -8.78
CA GLY A 186 -8.43 -19.28 -8.91
C GLY A 186 -8.27 -20.09 -10.21
N ASP A 187 -7.60 -19.50 -11.22
CA ASP A 187 -7.19 -20.17 -12.46
C ASP A 187 -5.85 -20.92 -12.34
N GLY A 188 -5.21 -20.88 -11.17
CA GLY A 188 -3.90 -21.48 -10.90
C GLY A 188 -2.72 -20.65 -11.40
N ALA A 189 -2.94 -19.45 -11.93
CA ALA A 189 -1.86 -18.58 -12.37
C ALA A 189 -1.24 -17.84 -11.19
N ALA A 190 0.09 -17.74 -11.19
CA ALA A 190 0.82 -16.92 -10.22
C ALA A 190 0.86 -15.45 -10.67
N THR A 191 0.65 -14.56 -9.72
CA THR A 191 0.82 -13.11 -9.87
C THR A 191 1.88 -12.65 -8.88
N LEU A 192 2.96 -12.05 -9.39
CA LEU A 192 3.98 -11.43 -8.55
C LEU A 192 3.52 -10.02 -8.15
N ILE A 193 3.60 -9.72 -6.87
CA ILE A 193 3.29 -8.44 -6.26
C ILE A 193 4.51 -7.88 -5.54
N ASP A 194 4.36 -6.67 -5.01
CA ASP A 194 5.34 -6.08 -4.09
C ASP A 194 6.75 -5.74 -4.67
N PHE A 195 6.75 -4.92 -5.72
CA PHE A 195 7.95 -4.38 -6.35
C PHE A 195 8.64 -3.26 -5.53
N GLU A 196 9.09 -3.52 -4.31
CA GLU A 196 9.86 -2.54 -3.52
C GLU A 196 11.31 -2.36 -3.98
N LYS A 197 11.95 -3.44 -4.45
CA LYS A 197 13.38 -3.45 -4.81
C LYS A 197 13.67 -3.77 -6.28
N PRO A 198 12.80 -3.44 -7.26
CA PRO A 198 13.00 -3.86 -8.62
C PRO A 198 14.22 -3.17 -9.23
N GLN A 199 14.96 -3.91 -10.07
CA GLN A 199 16.08 -3.36 -10.84
C GLN A 199 15.90 -3.67 -12.32
N LEU A 200 15.85 -2.62 -13.14
CA LEU A 200 15.82 -2.74 -14.60
C LEU A 200 17.25 -2.87 -15.14
N GLY A 201 17.46 -3.80 -16.06
CA GLY A 201 18.78 -4.04 -16.66
C GLY A 201 19.75 -4.73 -15.72
N ALA A 202 19.24 -5.49 -14.75
CA ALA A 202 20.07 -6.32 -13.88
C ALA A 202 20.89 -7.31 -14.71
N ASP A 203 22.11 -7.59 -14.27
CA ASP A 203 22.96 -8.55 -14.97
C ASP A 203 22.39 -9.97 -14.90
N LYS A 204 22.81 -10.80 -15.84
CA LYS A 204 22.32 -12.18 -15.96
C LYS A 204 22.60 -13.00 -14.69
N ALA A 205 23.70 -12.74 -13.99
CA ALA A 205 24.06 -13.46 -12.78
C ALA A 205 23.12 -13.14 -11.62
N ALA A 206 22.67 -11.89 -11.50
CA ALA A 206 21.68 -11.47 -10.50
C ALA A 206 20.33 -12.13 -10.75
N LEU A 207 19.86 -12.16 -12.01
CA LEU A 207 18.60 -12.83 -12.39
C LEU A 207 18.67 -14.34 -12.10
N GLU A 208 19.76 -15.00 -12.50
CA GLU A 208 19.99 -16.42 -12.24
C GLU A 208 20.03 -16.73 -10.74
N LYS A 209 20.66 -15.86 -9.95
CA LYS A 209 20.71 -16.00 -8.48
C LYS A 209 19.32 -15.88 -7.85
N GLU A 210 18.52 -14.90 -8.25
CA GLU A 210 17.14 -14.73 -7.77
C GLU A 210 16.27 -15.96 -8.15
N MET A 211 16.40 -16.45 -9.38
CA MET A 211 15.69 -17.66 -9.82
C MET A 211 16.13 -18.92 -9.07
N ALA A 212 17.42 -19.06 -8.76
CA ALA A 212 17.94 -20.21 -8.01
C ALA A 212 17.46 -20.21 -6.55
N GLY A 213 17.35 -19.03 -5.93
CA GLY A 213 16.90 -18.86 -4.54
C GLY A 213 15.39 -19.01 -4.32
N LEU A 214 14.58 -18.85 -5.37
CA LEU A 214 13.12 -18.81 -5.27
C LEU A 214 12.51 -19.96 -4.44
N GLU A 215 12.92 -21.21 -4.66
CA GLU A 215 12.35 -22.35 -3.95
C GLU A 215 12.65 -22.33 -2.45
N TRP A 216 13.79 -21.78 -2.05
CA TRP A 216 14.10 -21.55 -0.65
C TRP A 216 13.21 -20.45 -0.06
N GLU A 217 13.09 -19.32 -0.76
CA GLU A 217 12.27 -18.18 -0.34
C GLU A 217 10.76 -18.51 -0.25
N LEU A 218 10.28 -19.45 -1.06
CA LEU A 218 8.89 -19.93 -1.00
C LEU A 218 8.64 -20.88 0.19
N ARG A 219 9.69 -21.59 0.64
CA ARG A 219 9.62 -22.53 1.78
C ARG A 219 9.97 -21.87 3.11
N ASP A 220 10.46 -20.64 3.10
CA ASP A 220 10.82 -19.94 4.32
C ASP A 220 9.58 -19.65 5.17
N GLU A 221 9.58 -20.15 6.40
CA GLU A 221 8.53 -19.95 7.40
C GLU A 221 8.99 -19.00 8.52
N SER A 222 10.17 -18.37 8.39
CA SER A 222 10.75 -17.53 9.45
C SER A 222 9.98 -16.22 9.70
N GLY A 223 8.83 -16.00 9.05
CA GLY A 223 8.02 -14.78 9.15
C GLY A 223 8.60 -13.57 8.42
N ARG A 224 9.65 -13.74 7.60
CA ARG A 224 10.21 -12.65 6.79
C ARG A 224 9.22 -12.25 5.70
N GLY A 225 8.68 -11.03 5.78
CA GLY A 225 7.60 -10.54 4.90
C GLY A 225 6.18 -10.79 5.43
N GLY A 226 6.03 -11.45 6.59
CA GLY A 226 4.74 -11.83 7.18
C GLY A 226 4.11 -10.79 8.10
N GLY A 227 4.21 -9.50 7.79
CA GLY A 227 3.71 -8.39 8.64
C GLY A 227 2.19 -8.34 8.85
N PHE A 228 1.44 -9.33 8.35
CA PHE A 228 -0.03 -9.38 8.35
C PHE A 228 -0.62 -10.69 8.88
N MET A 229 0.13 -11.49 9.66
CA MET A 229 -0.53 -12.57 10.41
C MET A 229 -1.21 -11.97 11.63
N GLU A 230 -2.54 -11.90 11.57
CA GLU A 230 -3.43 -11.68 12.71
C GLU A 230 -2.98 -12.63 13.83
N GLU A 231 -2.77 -12.08 15.03
CA GLU A 231 -2.58 -12.88 16.25
C GLU A 231 -3.84 -13.72 16.45
N GLU A 232 -3.82 -14.97 15.99
CA GLU A 232 -4.82 -15.97 16.39
C GLU A 232 -4.81 -16.04 17.91
N GLU A 233 -5.97 -15.76 18.49
CA GLU A 233 -6.28 -15.87 19.91
C GLU A 233 -5.73 -17.21 20.44
N ARG A 234 -4.71 -17.13 21.30
CA ARG A 234 -4.40 -18.25 22.19
C ARG A 234 -5.57 -18.38 23.15
N GLU A 235 -6.50 -19.28 22.85
CA GLU A 235 -7.40 -19.83 23.85
C GLU A 235 -6.53 -20.43 24.97
N GLU A 236 -6.51 -19.72 26.09
CA GLU A 236 -5.94 -20.19 27.34
C GLU A 236 -6.84 -21.33 27.84
N ILE A 237 -6.43 -22.58 27.59
CA ILE A 237 -7.03 -23.74 28.25
C ILE A 237 -6.69 -23.61 29.74
N VAL A 238 -7.65 -23.13 30.52
CA VAL A 238 -7.60 -23.18 31.99
C VAL A 238 -7.91 -24.61 32.39
N ASP A 239 -6.86 -25.40 32.66
CA ASP A 239 -7.01 -26.68 33.35
C ASP A 239 -7.55 -26.43 34.75
N ALA A 240 -8.85 -26.71 34.92
CA ALA A 240 -9.48 -26.85 36.22
C ALA A 240 -9.27 -28.29 36.71
N GLU A 241 -8.21 -28.52 37.49
CA GLU A 241 -8.14 -29.66 38.40
C GLU A 241 -7.71 -29.20 39.80
N TYR A 242 -8.71 -29.00 40.64
CA TYR A 242 -8.59 -29.10 42.10
C TYR A 242 -9.76 -29.94 42.61
N GLU A 243 -9.51 -31.25 42.77
CA GLU A 243 -9.91 -32.02 43.96
C GLU A 243 -8.77 -32.99 44.32
#